data_AF-A0A9D5YNB0-F1
#
_entry.id   AF-A0A9D5YNB0-F1
#
_cell.length_a   1.000
_cell.length_b   1.000
_cell.length_c   1.000
_cell.angle_alpha   90.00
_cell.angle_beta   90.00
_cell.angle_gamma   90.00
#
_symmetry.space_group_name_H-M   'P 1'
#
loop_
_entity.id
_entity.type
_entity.pdbx_description
1 polymer ?
#
loop_
_entity_poly.entity_id
_entity_poly.type
_entity_poly.pdbx_seq_one_letter_code
_entity_poly.pdbx_strand_id
1 'polypeptide(L)'
;MDTMFNFFLFFYLFSILLTIAIYVLQSYALYKIAVKRKVSNPWISWIPLGSNWILGKIVESFEKENGTRKKWSSVLLTLSLAVIIACIVGLLFSFVFALSEMIFHTTLYFSAMAFVFFFFYLFILIATFAAQALYVLTNICLYRIFEMILPEKTFKYLLISLFVPLGAPICLLKCAKYCW
;
A
#
# COMPACT_ATOMS: atom_id res chain seq x y z
N MET A 1 -25.44 22.49 -12.69
CA MET A 1 -24.59 21.86 -11.66
C MET A 1 -24.53 20.34 -11.84
N ASP A 2 -25.58 19.72 -12.38
CA ASP A 2 -25.71 18.25 -12.47
C ASP A 2 -24.72 17.59 -13.44
N THR A 3 -24.35 18.25 -14.54
CA THR A 3 -23.40 17.70 -15.52
C THR A 3 -21.97 17.60 -14.98
N MET A 4 -21.51 18.61 -14.22
CA MET A 4 -20.20 18.58 -13.57
C MET A 4 -20.18 17.56 -12.43
N PHE A 5 -21.24 17.49 -11.63
CA PHE A 5 -21.37 16.50 -10.57
C PHE A 5 -21.35 15.07 -11.11
N ASN A 6 -22.12 14.78 -12.17
CA ASN A 6 -22.13 13.47 -12.82
C ASN A 6 -20.78 13.09 -13.41
N PHE A 7 -20.04 14.05 -13.97
CA PHE A 7 -18.68 13.83 -14.46
C PHE A 7 -17.74 13.42 -13.33
N PHE A 8 -17.71 14.16 -12.22
CA PHE A 8 -16.88 13.81 -11.06
C PHE A 8 -17.25 12.45 -10.47
N LEU A 9 -18.55 12.15 -10.37
CA LEU A 9 -19.05 10.89 -9.86
C LEU A 9 -18.65 9.72 -10.76
N PHE A 10 -18.72 9.87 -12.08
CA PHE A 10 -18.26 8.87 -13.04
C PHE A 10 -16.76 8.59 -12.87
N PHE A 11 -15.93 9.64 -12.82
CA PHE A 11 -14.47 9.48 -12.62
C PHE A 11 -14.14 8.81 -11.29
N TYR A 12 -14.85 9.18 -10.22
CA TYR A 12 -14.67 8.57 -8.90
C TYR A 12 -15.02 7.08 -8.91
N LEU A 13 -16.19 6.71 -9.43
CA LEU A 13 -16.59 5.30 -9.57
C LEU A 13 -15.62 4.51 -10.44
N PHE A 14 -15.16 5.09 -11.55
CA PHE A 14 -14.18 4.45 -12.43
C PHE A 14 -12.86 4.20 -11.70
N SER A 15 -12.36 5.17 -10.92
CA SER A 15 -11.13 5.02 -10.13
C SER A 15 -11.22 3.92 -9.06
N ILE A 16 -12.39 3.80 -8.40
CA ILE A 16 -12.65 2.74 -7.42
C ILE A 16 -12.62 1.38 -8.10
N LEU A 17 -13.33 1.24 -9.22
CA LEU A 17 -13.39 -0.01 -9.98
C LEU A 17 -11.99 -0.45 -10.43
N LEU A 18 -11.20 0.49 -10.93
CA LEU A 18 -9.82 0.25 -11.39
C LEU A 18 -8.93 -0.18 -10.21
N THR A 19 -9.04 0.49 -9.06
CA THR A 19 -8.28 0.15 -7.84
C THR A 19 -8.61 -1.26 -7.35
N ILE A 20 -9.90 -1.64 -7.34
CA ILE A 20 -10.35 -2.97 -6.97
C ILE A 20 -9.79 -4.02 -7.95
N ALA A 21 -9.82 -3.74 -9.25
CA ALA A 21 -9.27 -4.65 -10.26
C ALA A 21 -7.77 -4.88 -10.08
N ILE A 22 -6.99 -3.80 -9.88
CA ILE A 22 -5.55 -3.87 -9.57
C ILE A 22 -5.32 -4.73 -8.32
N TYR A 23 -6.08 -4.46 -7.26
CA TYR A 23 -5.97 -5.15 -5.99
C TYR A 23 -6.19 -6.66 -6.15
N VAL A 24 -7.28 -7.06 -6.79
CA VAL A 24 -7.60 -8.48 -7.03
C VAL A 24 -6.50 -9.17 -7.86
N LEU A 25 -6.02 -8.51 -8.92
CA LEU A 25 -4.93 -9.04 -9.74
C LEU A 25 -3.64 -9.23 -8.94
N GLN A 26 -3.28 -8.24 -8.09
CA GLN A 26 -2.08 -8.28 -7.27
C GLN A 26 -2.16 -9.37 -6.20
N SER A 27 -3.28 -9.43 -5.47
CA SER A 27 -3.54 -10.46 -4.45
C SER A 27 -3.49 -11.86 -5.05
N TYR A 28 -4.12 -12.07 -6.21
CA TYR A 28 -4.08 -13.35 -6.91
C TYR A 28 -2.68 -13.74 -7.38
N ALA A 29 -1.88 -12.78 -7.85
CA ALA A 29 -0.49 -13.02 -8.25
C ALA A 29 0.38 -13.48 -7.07
N LEU A 30 0.28 -12.76 -5.95
CA LEU A 30 0.99 -13.09 -4.71
C LEU A 30 0.54 -14.44 -4.16
N TYR A 31 -0.76 -14.73 -4.19
CA TYR A 31 -1.32 -16.02 -3.79
C TYR A 31 -0.65 -17.18 -4.54
N LYS A 32 -0.57 -17.11 -5.88
CA LYS A 32 0.04 -18.17 -6.70
C LYS A 32 1.51 -18.41 -6.36
N ILE A 33 2.28 -17.33 -6.17
CA ILE A 33 3.70 -17.44 -5.82
C ILE A 33 3.85 -18.05 -4.42
N ALA A 34 3.03 -17.60 -3.45
CA ALA A 34 3.05 -18.08 -2.08
C ALA A 34 2.72 -19.58 -1.97
N VAL A 35 1.73 -20.06 -2.75
CA VAL A 35 1.37 -21.49 -2.80
C VAL A 35 2.52 -22.33 -3.34
N LYS A 36 3.14 -21.92 -4.46
CA LYS A 36 4.28 -22.63 -5.06
C LYS A 36 5.46 -22.74 -4.09
N ARG A 37 5.75 -21.65 -3.37
CA ARG A 37 6.84 -21.56 -2.39
C ARG A 37 6.51 -22.14 -1.01
N LYS A 38 5.34 -22.76 -0.85
CA LYS A 38 4.86 -23.37 0.42
C LYS A 38 4.96 -22.39 1.62
N VAL A 39 4.71 -21.11 1.36
CA VAL A 39 4.66 -20.08 2.42
C VAL A 39 3.45 -20.34 3.32
N SER A 40 3.63 -20.19 4.63
CA SER A 40 2.54 -20.35 5.60
C SER A 40 1.40 -19.36 5.32
N ASN A 41 0.15 -19.86 5.33
CA ASN A 41 -1.09 -19.10 5.15
C ASN A 41 -1.15 -18.22 3.88
N PRO A 42 -1.10 -18.82 2.67
CA PRO A 42 -1.08 -18.06 1.42
C PRO A 42 -2.37 -17.26 1.16
N TRP A 43 -3.49 -17.67 1.76
CA TRP A 43 -4.79 -16.96 1.67
C TRP A 43 -4.74 -15.53 2.24
N ILE A 44 -3.80 -15.21 3.13
CA ILE A 44 -3.65 -13.86 3.72
C ILE A 44 -3.35 -12.79 2.64
N SER A 45 -2.93 -13.18 1.43
CA SER A 45 -2.73 -12.28 0.27
C SER A 45 -4.01 -11.53 -0.15
N TRP A 46 -5.18 -12.09 0.15
CA TRP A 46 -6.49 -11.48 -0.11
C TRP A 46 -6.88 -10.43 0.92
N ILE A 47 -6.05 -10.17 1.93
CA ILE A 47 -6.26 -9.12 2.91
C ILE A 47 -5.33 -7.96 2.53
N PRO A 48 -5.79 -6.69 2.49
CA PRO A 48 -4.95 -5.56 2.08
C PRO A 48 -3.66 -5.41 2.90
N LEU A 49 -3.74 -5.68 4.21
CA LEU A 49 -2.58 -5.74 5.10
C LEU A 49 -1.74 -7.00 4.90
N GLY A 50 -2.40 -8.10 4.56
CA GLY A 50 -1.79 -9.41 4.41
C GLY A 50 -0.97 -9.56 3.11
N SER A 51 -1.31 -8.82 2.05
CA SER A 51 -0.54 -8.81 0.80
C SER A 51 0.90 -8.35 1.02
N ASN A 52 1.12 -7.29 1.80
CA ASN A 52 2.45 -6.78 2.16
C ASN A 52 3.22 -7.78 3.03
N TRP A 53 2.54 -8.45 3.96
CA TRP A 53 3.17 -9.49 4.79
C TRP A 53 3.59 -10.71 3.96
N ILE A 54 2.72 -11.18 3.07
CA ILE A 54 3.02 -12.29 2.15
C ILE A 54 4.16 -11.92 1.21
N LEU A 55 4.18 -10.69 0.69
CA LEU A 55 5.29 -10.20 -0.13
C LEU A 55 6.62 -10.33 0.62
N GLY A 56 6.66 -9.89 1.88
CA GLY A 56 7.83 -10.05 2.74
C GLY A 56 8.19 -11.52 3.02
N LYS A 57 7.20 -12.39 3.20
CA LYS A 57 7.41 -13.83 3.39
C LYS A 57 7.99 -14.53 2.16
N ILE A 58 7.55 -14.13 0.97
CA ILE A 58 8.09 -14.63 -0.29
C ILE A 58 9.57 -14.24 -0.39
N VAL A 59 9.91 -12.97 -0.15
CA VAL A 59 11.32 -12.51 -0.14
C VAL A 59 12.15 -13.27 0.89
N GLU A 60 11.63 -13.47 2.11
CA GLU A 60 12.28 -14.27 3.15
C GLU A 60 12.60 -15.69 2.69
N SER A 61 11.71 -16.32 1.90
CA SER A 61 11.94 -17.67 1.37
C SER A 61 13.10 -17.71 0.38
N PHE A 62 13.20 -16.71 -0.50
CA PHE A 62 14.32 -16.55 -1.45
C PHE A 62 15.64 -16.25 -0.73
N GLU A 63 15.63 -15.37 0.27
CA GLU A 63 16.83 -15.03 1.03
C GLU A 63 17.34 -16.20 1.87
N LYS A 64 16.44 -17.02 2.41
CA LYS A 64 16.79 -18.23 3.17
C LYS A 64 17.52 -19.25 2.29
N GLU A 65 17.15 -19.38 1.02
CA GLU A 65 17.88 -20.19 0.04
C GLU A 65 19.29 -19.64 -0.22
N ASN A 66 19.43 -18.31 -0.25
CA ASN A 66 20.72 -17.62 -0.43
C ASN A 66 21.51 -17.42 0.89
N GLY A 67 21.11 -18.05 2.00
CA GLY A 67 21.84 -18.02 3.28
C GLY A 67 21.69 -16.74 4.10
N THR A 68 20.83 -15.79 3.71
CA THR A 68 20.54 -14.57 4.48
C THR A 68 19.20 -14.68 5.20
N ARG A 69 19.11 -14.13 6.42
CA ARG A 69 17.87 -14.19 7.22
C ARG A 69 17.47 -12.79 7.68
N LYS A 70 16.82 -12.02 6.81
CA LYS A 70 16.19 -10.74 7.20
C LYS A 70 14.68 -10.92 7.36
N LYS A 71 14.08 -10.25 8.35
CA LYS A 71 12.65 -10.38 8.68
C LYS A 71 11.78 -9.37 7.92
N TRP A 72 11.79 -9.41 6.59
CA TRP A 72 11.04 -8.49 5.72
C TRP A 72 9.54 -8.48 5.99
N SER A 73 8.94 -9.64 6.30
CA SER A 73 7.51 -9.77 6.59
C SER A 73 7.09 -8.96 7.82
N SER A 74 7.93 -8.93 8.86
CA SER A 74 7.66 -8.18 10.10
C SER A 74 7.78 -6.68 9.90
N VAL A 75 8.77 -6.24 9.12
CA VAL A 75 9.00 -4.80 8.84
C VAL A 75 7.84 -4.24 8.01
N LEU A 76 7.46 -4.93 6.93
CA LEU A 76 6.36 -4.50 6.06
C LEU A 76 5.01 -4.48 6.81
N LEU A 77 4.74 -5.48 7.65
CA LEU A 77 3.50 -5.53 8.42
C LEU A 77 3.44 -4.43 9.48
N THR A 78 4.50 -4.24 10.27
CA THR A 78 4.51 -3.20 11.33
C THR A 78 4.35 -1.82 10.73
N LEU A 79 5.06 -1.53 9.64
CA LEU A 79 5.02 -0.22 9.01
C LEU A 79 3.67 0.03 8.32
N SER A 80 3.07 -0.99 7.69
CA SER A 80 1.74 -0.85 7.08
C SER A 80 0.64 -0.66 8.13
N LEU A 81 0.73 -1.35 9.26
CA LEU A 81 -0.18 -1.15 10.39
C LEU A 81 -0.08 0.27 10.95
N ALA A 82 1.14 0.79 11.11
CA ALA A 82 1.37 2.15 11.60
C ALA A 82 0.74 3.22 10.70
N VAL A 83 0.87 3.06 9.38
CA VAL A 83 0.26 4.01 8.42
C VAL A 83 -1.28 3.94 8.45
N ILE A 84 -1.88 2.75 8.53
CA ILE A 84 -3.34 2.64 8.64
C ILE A 84 -3.86 3.29 9.92
N ILE A 85 -3.21 3.04 11.06
CA ILE A 85 -3.57 3.66 12.33
C ILE A 85 -3.49 5.19 12.20
N ALA A 86 -2.41 5.70 11.60
CA ALA A 86 -2.27 7.14 11.38
C ALA A 86 -3.37 7.72 10.50
N CYS A 87 -3.79 7.02 9.43
CA CYS A 87 -4.90 7.43 8.59
C CYS A 87 -6.24 7.47 9.35
N ILE A 88 -6.53 6.45 10.18
CA ILE A 88 -7.77 6.39 10.97
C ILE A 88 -7.82 7.52 11.99
N VAL A 89 -6.72 7.75 12.71
CA VAL A 89 -6.61 8.87 13.66
C VAL A 89 -6.80 10.21 12.94
N GLY A 90 -6.20 10.35 11.76
CA GLY A 90 -6.39 11.51 10.88
C GLY A 90 -7.85 11.76 10.52
N LEU A 91 -8.55 10.74 10.05
CA LEU A 91 -9.96 10.82 9.65
C LEU A 91 -10.88 11.15 10.84
N LEU A 92 -10.68 10.48 11.98
CA LEU A 92 -11.46 10.75 13.20
C LEU A 92 -11.28 12.20 13.65
N PHE A 93 -10.04 12.69 13.63
CA PHE A 93 -9.74 14.07 13.99
C PHE A 93 -10.42 15.08 13.04
N SER A 94 -10.33 14.86 11.72
CA SER A 94 -11.02 15.70 10.73
C SER A 94 -12.54 15.68 10.90
N PHE A 95 -13.11 14.53 11.25
CA PHE A 95 -14.54 14.39 11.49
C PHE A 95 -15.00 15.15 12.73
N VAL A 96 -14.32 14.98 13.87
CA VAL A 96 -14.62 15.74 15.10
C VAL A 96 -14.48 17.25 14.85
N PHE A 97 -13.46 17.64 14.08
CA PHE A 97 -13.24 19.04 13.72
C PHE A 97 -14.41 19.61 12.91
N ALA A 98 -14.83 18.92 11.84
CA ALA A 98 -15.95 19.36 11.01
C ALA A 98 -17.25 19.53 11.81
N LEU A 99 -17.50 18.66 12.80
CA LEU A 99 -18.63 18.81 13.72
C LEU A 99 -18.47 20.04 14.64
N SER A 100 -17.25 20.30 15.13
CA SER A 100 -16.99 21.43 16.03
C SER A 100 -17.20 22.79 15.36
N GLU A 101 -16.85 22.94 14.08
CA GLU A 101 -17.10 24.15 13.30
C GLU A 101 -18.59 24.43 13.09
N MET A 102 -19.42 23.39 12.98
CA MET A 102 -20.87 23.56 12.83
C MET A 102 -21.58 24.01 14.11
N ILE A 103 -20.96 23.78 15.28
CA ILE A 103 -21.58 24.06 16.59
C ILE A 103 -21.13 25.41 17.16
N PHE A 104 -19.85 25.77 16.97
CA PHE A 104 -19.26 26.95 17.63
C PHE A 104 -18.79 27.99 16.61
N HIS A 105 -19.49 29.13 16.54
CA HIS A 105 -19.13 30.27 15.69
C HIS A 105 -18.60 31.46 16.52
N THR A 106 -17.56 31.26 17.33
CA THR A 106 -17.01 32.35 18.16
C THR A 106 -15.50 32.54 17.98
N THR A 107 -15.05 33.78 18.08
CA THR A 107 -13.70 34.23 17.68
C THR A 107 -12.56 33.73 18.57
N LEU A 108 -12.85 33.38 19.84
CA LEU A 108 -11.87 32.77 20.75
C LEU A 108 -11.46 31.34 20.34
N TYR A 109 -12.29 30.63 19.57
CA TYR A 109 -11.97 29.29 19.05
C TYR A 109 -10.93 29.36 17.94
N PHE A 110 -10.81 30.50 17.24
CA PHE A 110 -9.96 30.65 16.06
C PHE A 110 -8.46 30.57 16.40
N SER A 111 -8.02 31.15 17.53
CA SER A 111 -6.60 31.14 17.93
C SER A 111 -6.16 29.79 18.52
N ALA A 112 -7.01 29.17 19.34
CA ALA A 112 -6.74 27.83 19.88
C ALA A 112 -6.74 26.75 18.79
N MET A 113 -7.60 26.91 17.76
CA MET A 113 -7.62 26.01 16.61
C MET A 113 -6.34 26.06 15.78
N ALA A 114 -5.78 27.25 15.55
CA ALA A 114 -4.55 27.39 14.76
C ALA A 114 -3.38 26.56 15.32
N PHE A 115 -3.23 26.49 16.66
CA PHE A 115 -2.21 25.68 17.31
C PHE A 115 -2.46 24.18 17.10
N VAL A 116 -3.70 23.74 17.28
CA VAL A 116 -4.12 22.34 17.10
C VAL A 116 -3.93 21.88 15.64
N PHE A 117 -4.21 22.74 14.66
CA PHE A 117 -3.95 22.50 13.24
C PHE A 117 -2.47 22.32 12.91
N PHE A 118 -1.60 23.09 13.56
CA PHE A 118 -0.16 22.99 13.35
C PHE A 118 0.35 21.59 13.72
N PHE A 119 -0.03 21.06 14.89
CA PHE A 119 0.35 19.70 15.29
C PHE A 119 -0.28 18.63 14.43
N PHE A 120 -1.54 18.80 14.03
CA PHE A 120 -2.22 17.87 13.15
C PHE A 120 -1.56 17.80 11.76
N TYR A 121 -1.16 18.95 11.22
CA TYR A 121 -0.43 19.03 9.96
C TYR A 121 0.93 18.35 10.05
N LEU A 122 1.68 18.56 11.15
CA LEU A 122 2.94 17.83 11.40
C LEU A 122 2.72 16.32 11.48
N PHE A 123 1.65 15.86 12.13
CA PHE A 123 1.30 14.45 12.20
C PHE A 123 1.00 13.84 10.83
N ILE A 124 0.20 14.51 10.00
CA ILE A 124 -0.09 14.07 8.63
C ILE A 124 1.21 14.02 7.81
N LEU A 125 2.06 15.03 7.94
CA LEU A 125 3.34 15.07 7.23
C LEU A 125 4.18 13.83 7.56
N ILE A 126 4.34 13.49 8.85
CA ILE A 126 5.05 12.26 9.27
C ILE A 126 4.39 11.01 8.70
N ALA A 127 3.06 10.92 8.71
CA ALA A 127 2.33 9.78 8.16
C ALA A 127 2.56 9.62 6.65
N THR A 128 2.63 10.73 5.90
CA THR A 128 2.92 10.68 4.45
C THR A 128 4.34 10.21 4.15
N PHE A 129 5.33 10.62 4.96
CA PHE A 129 6.71 10.11 4.84
C PHE A 129 6.76 8.60 5.14
N ALA A 130 6.04 8.12 6.16
CA ALA A 130 5.95 6.70 6.46
C ALA A 130 5.29 5.90 5.33
N ALA A 131 4.25 6.45 4.69
CA ALA A 131 3.60 5.84 3.53
C ALA A 131 4.53 5.76 2.32
N GLN A 132 5.34 6.79 2.07
CA GLN A 132 6.34 6.79 1.00
C GLN A 132 7.46 5.77 1.29
N ALA A 133 7.90 5.65 2.55
CA ALA A 133 8.86 4.63 2.96
C ALA A 133 8.33 3.20 2.72
N LEU A 134 7.05 2.94 3.02
CA LEU A 134 6.38 1.68 2.67
C LEU A 134 6.39 1.40 1.17
N TYR A 135 6.08 2.41 0.37
CA TYR A 135 6.06 2.29 -1.08
C TYR A 135 7.43 1.89 -1.62
N VAL A 136 8.51 2.52 -1.13
CA VAL A 136 9.88 2.18 -1.51
C VAL A 136 10.24 0.75 -1.08
N LEU A 137 9.95 0.36 0.17
CA LEU A 137 10.24 -0.99 0.66
C LEU A 137 9.50 -2.08 -0.12
N THR A 138 8.25 -1.83 -0.48
CA THR A 138 7.44 -2.74 -1.29
C THR A 138 8.07 -2.93 -2.67
N ASN A 139 8.53 -1.85 -3.31
CA ASN A 139 9.23 -1.92 -4.60
C ASN A 139 10.59 -2.63 -4.51
N ILE A 140 11.34 -2.45 -3.42
CA ILE A 140 12.58 -3.21 -3.17
C ILE A 140 12.28 -4.70 -3.04
N CYS A 141 11.19 -5.07 -2.38
CA CYS A 141 10.76 -6.47 -2.26
C CYS A 141 10.37 -7.05 -3.63
N LEU A 142 9.65 -6.27 -4.45
CA LEU A 142 9.33 -6.67 -5.83
C LEU A 142 10.58 -6.84 -6.68
N TYR A 143 11.55 -5.92 -6.59
CA TYR A 143 12.85 -6.02 -7.26
C TYR A 143 13.52 -7.37 -6.96
N ARG A 144 13.63 -7.72 -5.68
CA ARG A 144 14.28 -8.96 -5.22
C ARG A 144 13.57 -10.20 -5.75
N ILE A 145 12.24 -10.19 -5.79
CA ILE A 145 11.47 -11.29 -6.38
C ILE A 145 11.75 -11.39 -7.88
N PHE A 146 11.78 -10.26 -8.60
CA PHE A 146 12.06 -10.25 -10.04
C PHE A 146 13.49 -10.71 -10.35
N GLU A 147 14.47 -10.29 -9.55
CA GLU A 147 15.88 -10.67 -9.67
C GLU A 147 16.08 -12.18 -9.49
N MET A 148 15.40 -12.78 -8.50
CA MET A 148 15.50 -14.21 -8.19
C MET A 148 14.80 -15.10 -9.22
N ILE A 149 13.68 -14.64 -9.80
CA ILE A 149 12.89 -15.45 -10.74
C ILE A 149 13.35 -15.24 -12.20
N LEU A 150 13.68 -14.00 -12.59
CA LEU A 150 13.94 -13.60 -13.99
C LEU A 150 15.07 -12.54 -14.07
N PRO A 151 16.34 -12.90 -13.78
CA PRO A 151 17.44 -11.95 -13.66
C PRO A 151 17.64 -11.07 -14.91
N GLU A 152 17.49 -11.64 -16.11
CA GLU A 152 17.69 -10.94 -17.39
C GLU A 152 16.64 -9.84 -17.69
N LYS A 153 15.43 -9.94 -17.12
CA LYS A 153 14.32 -9.02 -17.42
C LYS A 153 13.93 -8.15 -16.23
N THR A 154 14.62 -8.29 -15.09
CA THR A 154 14.36 -7.63 -13.81
C THR A 154 14.14 -6.12 -13.94
N PHE A 155 15.10 -5.40 -14.55
CA PHE A 155 15.07 -3.94 -14.60
C PHE A 155 13.86 -3.40 -15.40
N LYS A 156 13.51 -4.06 -16.51
CA LYS A 156 12.35 -3.70 -17.33
C LYS A 156 11.04 -3.89 -16.56
N TYR A 157 10.92 -5.00 -15.84
CA TYR A 157 9.71 -5.33 -15.08
C TYR A 157 9.55 -4.40 -13.88
N LEU A 158 10.66 -4.01 -13.23
CA LEU A 158 10.63 -3.02 -12.16
C LEU A 158 10.23 -1.62 -12.65
N LEU A 159 10.80 -1.16 -13.76
CA LEU A 159 10.44 0.13 -14.36
C LEU A 159 8.95 0.18 -14.68
N ILE A 160 8.41 -0.89 -15.27
CA ILE A 160 6.98 -1.01 -15.58
C ILE A 160 6.15 -0.98 -14.29
N SER A 161 6.55 -1.69 -13.24
CA SER A 161 5.81 -1.67 -11.96
C SER A 161 5.87 -0.32 -11.24
N LEU A 162 6.95 0.45 -11.43
CA LEU A 162 7.15 1.73 -10.78
C LEU A 162 6.31 2.86 -11.41
N PHE A 163 6.28 2.90 -12.75
CA PHE A 163 5.60 3.97 -13.49
C PHE A 163 4.16 3.64 -13.86
N VAL A 164 3.80 2.36 -13.93
CA VAL A 164 2.45 1.91 -14.29
C VAL A 164 1.83 1.20 -13.10
N PRO A 165 0.79 1.75 -12.45
CA PRO A 165 0.09 1.11 -11.33
C PRO A 165 -0.42 -0.30 -11.66
N LEU A 166 -0.87 -0.50 -12.92
CA LEU A 166 -1.28 -1.80 -13.46
C LEU A 166 -0.09 -2.71 -13.81
N GLY A 167 1.11 -2.16 -13.96
CA GLY A 167 2.31 -2.89 -14.34
C GLY A 167 2.76 -3.89 -13.27
N ALA A 168 2.70 -3.49 -12.00
CA ALA A 168 3.11 -4.32 -10.86
C ALA A 168 2.38 -5.68 -10.80
N PRO A 169 1.03 -5.75 -10.79
CA PRO A 169 0.32 -7.02 -10.75
C PRO A 169 0.53 -7.88 -12.00
N ILE A 170 0.62 -7.27 -13.19
CA ILE A 170 0.82 -8.02 -14.45
C ILE A 170 2.22 -8.66 -14.48
N CYS A 171 3.24 -7.93 -14.05
CA CYS A 171 4.60 -8.43 -13.93
C CYS A 171 4.67 -9.59 -12.92
N LEU A 172 4.06 -9.43 -11.74
CA LEU A 172 3.96 -10.48 -10.73
C LEU A 172 3.25 -11.74 -11.26
N LEU A 173 2.17 -11.59 -12.02
CA LEU A 173 1.46 -12.74 -12.60
C LEU A 173 2.33 -13.50 -13.61
N LYS A 174 3.14 -12.80 -14.40
CA LYS A 174 4.13 -13.46 -15.27
C LYS A 174 5.16 -14.22 -14.45
N CYS A 175 5.73 -13.60 -13.42
CA CYS A 175 6.66 -14.25 -12.51
C CYS A 175 6.06 -15.48 -11.82
N ALA A 176 4.78 -15.44 -11.44
CA ALA A 176 4.06 -16.56 -10.84
C ALA A 176 4.01 -17.80 -11.75
N LYS A 177 4.05 -17.63 -13.08
CA LYS A 177 4.11 -18.76 -14.02
C LYS A 177 5.48 -19.45 -14.00
N TYR A 178 6.56 -18.67 -13.93
CA TYR A 178 7.94 -19.17 -13.95
C TYR A 178 8.46 -19.61 -12.58
N CYS A 179 7.75 -19.32 -11.49
CA CYS A 179 8.15 -19.79 -10.16
C CYS A 179 8.07 -21.34 -10.08
N TRP A 180 9.16 -21.96 -9.63
CA TRP A 180 9.31 -23.38 -9.24
C TRP A 180 9.21 -23.54 -7.72
#